data_AF-A0A497NH23-F1
#
_entry.id   AF-A0A497NH23-F1
#
_cell.length_a   1.000
_cell.length_b   1.000
_cell.length_c   1.000
_cell.angle_alpha   90.00
_cell.angle_beta   90.00
_cell.angle_gamma   90.00
#
_symmetry.space_group_name_H-M   'P 1'
#
loop_
_entity.id
_entity.type
_entity.pdbx_description
1 polymer ?
#
loop_
_entity_poly.entity_id
_entity_poly.type
_entity_poly.pdbx_seq_one_letter_code
_entity_poly.pdbx_strand_id
1 'polypeptide(L)' 'MNNELLLACKELIDYAKLEKTDLYFKEACIEILAKAKPVLTDNQFKELSLYAAERMKEAIEQ' A
#
# COMPACT_ATOMS: atom_id res chain seq x y z
N MET A 1 2.36 -13.35 14.71
CA MET A 1 1.65 -12.34 13.90
C MET A 1 2.30 -12.33 12.52
N ASN A 2 1.52 -12.29 11.43
CA ASN A 2 2.00 -12.67 10.10
C ASN A 2 2.72 -11.49 9.41
N ASN A 3 4.00 -11.26 9.78
CA ASN A 3 4.80 -10.13 9.28
C ASN A 3 5.12 -10.26 7.77
N GLU A 4 5.10 -11.47 7.23
CA GLU A 4 5.35 -11.73 5.81
C GLU A 4 4.23 -11.16 4.92
N LEU A 5 2.97 -11.25 5.35
CA LEU A 5 1.85 -10.66 4.62
C LEU A 5 1.92 -9.12 4.59
N LEU A 6 2.31 -8.51 5.71
CA LEU A 6 2.49 -7.06 5.78
C LEU A 6 3.62 -6.61 4.85
N LEU A 7 4.75 -7.33 4.85
CA LEU A 7 5.87 -7.04 3.96
C LEU A 7 5.47 -7.15 2.48
N ALA A 8 4.81 -8.25 2.10
CA ALA A 8 4.35 -8.45 0.73
C ALA A 8 3.38 -7.33 0.28
N CYS A 9 2.49 -6.86 1.15
CA CYS A 9 1.60 -5.74 0.82
C CYS A 9 2.37 -4.43 0.58
N LYS A 10 3.43 -4.16 1.36
CA LYS A 10 4.30 -2.98 1.15
C LYS A 10 5.04 -3.07 -0.18
N GLU A 11 5.59 -4.24 -0.50
CA GLU A 11 6.28 -4.49 -1.77
C GLU A 11 5.35 -4.28 -2.98
N LEU A 12 4.09 -4.72 -2.89
CA LEU A 12 3.08 -4.48 -3.93
C LEU A 12 2.78 -2.99 -4.13
N ILE A 13 2.75 -2.20 -3.05
CA ILE A 13 2.58 -0.74 -3.14
C ILE A 13 3.78 -0.12 -3.86
N ASP A 14 5.00 -0.49 -3.47
CA ASP A 14 6.22 0.05 -4.09
C ASP A 14 6.31 -0.33 -5.57
N TYR A 15 5.96 -1.56 -5.91
CA TYR A 15 5.90 -2.01 -7.30
C TYR A 15 4.88 -1.23 -8.12
N ALA A 16 3.68 -1.01 -7.58
CA ALA A 16 2.65 -0.22 -8.24
C ALA A 16 3.09 1.23 -8.49
N LYS A 17 3.98 1.78 -7.63
CA LYS A 17 4.55 3.12 -7.80
C LYS A 17 5.58 3.19 -8.94
N LEU A 18 6.36 2.13 -9.13
CA LEU A 18 7.38 2.08 -10.20
C LEU A 18 6.76 1.93 -11.60
N GLU A 19 5.63 1.23 -11.71
CA GLU A 19 5.05 0.87 -13.01
C GLU A 19 4.01 1.84 -13.56
N LYS A 20 3.44 2.74 -12.74
CA LYS A 20 2.19 3.43 -13.08
C LYS A 20 2.25 4.95 -13.00
N THR A 21 1.44 5.60 -13.85
CA THR A 21 1.12 7.03 -13.75
C THR A 21 0.29 7.31 -12.49
N ASP A 22 0.40 8.53 -11.94
CA ASP A 22 -0.06 8.88 -10.57
C ASP A 22 -1.55 8.54 -10.27
N LEU A 23 -2.45 8.68 -11.25
CA LEU A 23 -3.87 8.33 -11.08
C LEU A 23 -4.07 6.82 -10.86
N TYR A 24 -3.34 5.99 -11.60
CA TYR A 24 -3.42 4.53 -11.48
C TYR A 24 -2.70 4.00 -10.24
N PHE A 25 -1.74 4.76 -9.70
CA PHE A 25 -1.07 4.40 -8.46
C PHE A 25 -2.01 4.51 -7.26
N LYS A 26 -2.80 5.59 -7.17
CA LYS A 26 -3.77 5.79 -6.09
C LYS A 26 -4.86 4.71 -6.08
N GLU A 27 -5.36 4.34 -7.25
CA GLU A 27 -6.31 3.22 -7.40
C GLU A 27 -5.70 1.88 -6.98
N ALA A 28 -4.46 1.59 -7.38
CA ALA A 28 -3.77 0.37 -7.00
C ALA A 28 -3.59 0.25 -5.48
N CYS A 29 -3.23 1.34 -4.81
CA CYS A 29 -3.12 1.36 -3.36
C CYS A 29 -4.47 1.10 -2.66
N ILE A 30 -5.58 1.65 -3.15
CA ILE A 30 -6.92 1.36 -2.60
C ILE A 30 -7.27 -0.13 -2.77
N GLU A 31 -6.96 -0.72 -3.92
CA GLU A 31 -7.20 -2.14 -4.17
C GLU A 31 -6.36 -3.04 -3.26
N ILE A 32 -5.08 -2.72 -3.07
CA ILE A 32 -4.18 -3.45 -2.15
C ILE A 32 -4.72 -3.37 -0.73
N LEU A 33 -5.11 -2.18 -0.25
CA LEU A 33 -5.68 -2.01 1.09
C LEU A 33 -6.99 -2.80 1.25
N ALA A 34 -7.87 -2.78 0.26
CA ALA A 34 -9.11 -3.55 0.31
C ALA A 34 -8.85 -5.06 0.47
N LYS A 35 -7.84 -5.60 -0.23
CA LYS A 35 -7.42 -7.01 -0.15
C LYS A 35 -6.65 -7.34 1.13
N ALA A 36 -5.92 -6.38 1.70
CA ALA A 36 -5.12 -6.57 2.91
C ALA A 36 -5.97 -6.59 4.20
N LYS A 37 -7.09 -5.86 4.22
CA LYS A 37 -7.97 -5.74 5.41
C LYS A 37 -8.43 -7.08 6.02
N PRO A 38 -8.88 -8.09 5.26
CA PRO A 38 -9.30 -9.37 5.85
C PRO A 38 -8.14 -10.28 6.30
N VAL A 39 -6.90 -10.02 5.89
CA VAL A 39 -5.75 -10.91 6.14
C VAL A 39 -4.73 -10.35 7.13
N LEU A 40 -4.75 -9.04 7.37
CA LEU A 40 -3.90 -8.36 8.35
C LEU A 40 -4.65 -8.11 9.65
N THR A 41 -3.91 -8.05 10.76
CA THR A 41 -4.48 -7.52 12.01
C THR A 41 -4.73 -6.02 11.88
N ASP A 42 -5.58 -5.45 12.73
CA ASP A 42 -5.87 -4.01 12.73
C ASP A 42 -4.60 -3.14 12.84
N ASN A 43 -3.62 -3.58 13.64
CA ASN A 43 -2.35 -2.88 13.78
C ASN A 43 -1.52 -2.91 12.49
N GLN A 44 -1.43 -4.08 11.85
CA GLN A 44 -0.71 -4.23 10.58
C GLN A 44 -1.41 -3.48 9.45
N PHE A 45 -2.75 -3.51 9.43
CA PHE A 45 -3.54 -2.77 8.45
C PHE A 45 -3.38 -1.26 8.62
N LYS A 46 -3.36 -0.75 9.86
CA LYS A 46 -3.08 0.66 10.15
C LYS A 46 -1.68 1.05 9.68
N GLU A 47 -0.67 0.22 9.94
CA GLU A 47 0.70 0.44 9.46
C GLU A 47 0.76 0.49 7.93
N LEU A 48 0.12 -0.46 7.25
CA LEU A 48 0.06 -0.48 5.79
C LEU A 48 -0.69 0.74 5.22
N SER A 49 -1.75 1.19 5.89
CA SER A 49 -2.53 2.37 5.48
C SER A 49 -1.70 3.65 5.56
N LEU A 50 -0.89 3.80 6.62
CA LEU A 50 0.06 4.91 6.77
C LEU A 50 1.13 4.86 5.68
N TYR A 51 1.69 3.67 5.43
CA TYR A 51 2.67 3.46 4.38
C TYR A 51 2.15 3.87 3.00
N ALA A 52 0.94 3.42 2.63
CA ALA A 52 0.30 3.78 1.37
C ALA A 52 0.11 5.31 1.25
N ALA A 53 -0.33 5.97 2.32
CA ALA A 53 -0.52 7.42 2.34
C ALA A 53 0.79 8.19 2.15
N GLU A 54 1.88 7.76 2.79
CA GLU A 54 3.22 8.34 2.59
C GLU A 54 3.66 8.21 1.13
N ARG A 55 3.54 7.01 0.55
CA ARG A 55 3.94 6.76 -0.84
C ARG A 55 3.10 7.55 -1.85
N MET A 56 1.80 7.72 -1.60
CA MET A 56 0.90 8.56 -2.42
C MET A 56 1.27 10.04 -2.35
N LYS A 57 1.69 10.54 -1.18
CA LYS A 57 2.08 11.94 -1.00
C LYS A 57 3.36 12.25 -1.76
N GLU A 58 4.35 11.36 -1.71
CA GLU A 58 5.58 11.47 -2.49
C GLU A 58 5.35 11.54 -4.01
N ALA A 59 4.26 10.95 -4.52
CA ALA A 59 3.93 11.00 -5.95
C ALA A 59 3.38 12.37 -6.40
N ILE A 60 3.00 13.25 -5.48
CA ILE A 60 2.52 14.61 -5.76
C ILE A 60 3.68 15.63 -5.73
N GLU A 61 4.80 15.29 -5.07
CA GLU A 61 5.93 16.19 -4.84
C GLU A 61 7.12 15.98 -5.81
N GLN A 62 6.96 15.15 -6.86
CA GLN A 62 7.90 15.01 -7.99
C GLN A 62 7.31 15.53 -9.29
#